data_AF-A0A146KK84-F1
#
_entry.id   AF-A0A146KK84-F1
#
_cell.length_a   1.000
_cell.length_b   1.000
_cell.length_c   1.000
_cell.angle_alpha   90.00
_cell.angle_beta   90.00
_cell.angle_gamma   90.00
#
_symmetry.space_group_name_H-M   'P 1'
#
loop_
_entity.id
_entity.type
_entity.pdbx_description
1 polymer ?
#
loop_
_entity_poly.entity_id
_entity_poly.type
_entity_poly.pdbx_seq_one_letter_code
_entity_poly.pdbx_strand_id
1 'polypeptide(L)' 'SISPAYHCDKCGCCSVATETTTKHCDRCNRCFNSKMIEEHDCVNNELESCLICMESLQRTIATTYVLPCNQKHVVHLNC' A
#
# COMPACT_ATOMS: atom_id res chain seq x y z
N SER A 1 5.42 -27.06 8.28
CA SER A 1 6.44 -26.27 7.56
C SER A 1 6.25 -24.81 7.92
N ILE A 2 7.30 -24.11 8.32
CA ILE A 2 7.23 -22.67 8.62
C ILE A 2 7.27 -21.92 7.28
N SER A 3 6.27 -21.07 7.03
CA SER A 3 6.27 -20.19 5.87
C SER A 3 7.28 -19.06 6.08
N PRO A 4 8.06 -18.67 5.05
CA PRO A 4 9.02 -17.58 5.18
C PRO A 4 8.28 -16.26 5.43
N ALA A 5 8.80 -15.46 6.36
CA ALA A 5 8.28 -14.13 6.66
C ALA A 5 9.33 -13.08 6.27
N TYR A 6 8.87 -12.05 5.57
CA TYR A 6 9.68 -10.91 5.15
C TYR A 6 9.03 -9.62 5.65
N HIS A 7 9.83 -8.72 6.22
CA HIS A 7 9.41 -7.37 6.58
C HIS A 7 10.05 -6.37 5.62
N CYS A 8 9.27 -5.40 5.15
CA CYS A 8 9.79 -4.32 4.31
C CYS A 8 9.82 -3.01 5.09
N ASP A 9 11.02 -2.54 5.43
CA ASP A 9 11.22 -1.29 6.19
C ASP A 9 10.65 -0.05 5.47
N LYS A 10 10.70 -0.04 4.12
CA LYS A 10 10.21 1.08 3.32
C LYS A 10 8.71 1.33 3.50
N CYS A 11 7.94 0.25 3.67
CA CYS A 11 6.48 0.33 3.68
C CYS A 11 5.84 -0.20 4.97
N GLY A 12 6.65 -0.65 5.93
CA GLY A 12 6.23 -1.13 7.25
C GLY A 12 5.41 -2.44 7.26
N CYS A 13 5.26 -3.11 6.11
CA CYS A 13 4.41 -4.29 5.98
C CYS A 13 5.20 -5.60 6.01
N CYS A 14 4.63 -6.63 6.64
CA CYS A 14 5.10 -8.01 6.57
C CYS A 14 4.42 -8.78 5.43
N SER A 15 5.09 -9.78 4.87
CA SER A 15 4.59 -10.61 3.77
C SER A 15 5.12 -12.05 3.89
N VAL A 16 4.39 -13.01 3.32
CA VAL A 16 4.86 -14.41 3.21
C VAL A 16 5.78 -14.53 2.01
N ALA A 17 7.06 -14.18 2.20
CA ALA A 17 8.06 -14.15 1.15
C ALA A 17 9.48 -14.19 1.74
N THR A 18 10.48 -14.16 0.88
CA THR A 18 11.90 -14.01 1.25
C THR A 18 12.46 -12.70 0.71
N GLU A 19 13.58 -12.24 1.27
CA GLU A 19 14.33 -11.09 0.77
C GLU A 19 14.75 -11.24 -0.71
N THR A 20 15.05 -12.46 -1.13
CA THR A 20 15.46 -12.77 -2.52
C THR A 20 14.31 -12.76 -3.52
N THR A 21 13.07 -12.94 -3.05
CA THR A 21 11.88 -13.09 -3.90
C THR A 21 10.97 -11.86 -3.89
N THR A 22 11.30 -10.83 -3.12
CA THR A 22 10.49 -9.62 -2.97
C THR A 22 11.27 -8.37 -3.35
N LYS A 23 10.61 -7.46 -4.08
CA LYS A 23 11.11 -6.11 -4.35
C LYS A 23 10.05 -5.08 -4.00
N HIS A 24 10.51 -3.95 -3.47
CA HIS A 24 9.66 -2.80 -3.17
C HIS A 24 9.61 -1.83 -4.36
N CYS A 25 8.41 -1.42 -4.75
CA CYS A 25 8.21 -0.34 -5.71
C CYS A 25 8.04 0.99 -4.95
N ASP A 26 9.04 1.86 -5.07
CA ASP A 26 9.02 3.19 -4.42
C ASP A 26 7.90 4.09 -4.98
N ARG A 27 7.45 3.84 -6.22
CA ARG A 27 6.42 4.65 -6.89
C ARG A 27 5.01 4.43 -6.32
N CYS A 28 4.63 3.17 -6.07
CA CYS A 28 3.30 2.82 -5.56
C CYS A 28 3.32 2.38 -4.08
N ASN A 29 4.49 2.40 -3.43
CA ASN A 29 4.71 2.02 -2.03
C ASN A 29 4.20 0.59 -1.69
N ARG A 30 4.40 -0.36 -2.61
CA ARG A 30 3.98 -1.77 -2.46
C ARG A 30 5.13 -2.73 -2.78
N CYS A 31 5.07 -3.90 -2.15
CA CYS A 31 6.03 -4.97 -2.37
C CYS A 31 5.42 -6.01 -3.32
N PHE A 32 6.21 -6.44 -4.30
CA PHE A 32 5.82 -7.45 -5.28
C PHE A 32 6.86 -8.55 -5.33
N ASN A 33 6.46 -9.69 -5.90
CA ASN A 33 7.42 -10.70 -6.29
C ASN A 33 8.45 -10.09 -7.26
N SER A 34 9.73 -10.37 -7.09
CA SER A 34 10.81 -9.86 -7.94
C SER A 34 10.57 -10.09 -9.43
N LYS A 35 9.80 -11.13 -9.82
CA LYS A 35 9.44 -11.43 -11.21
C LYS A 35 8.29 -10.58 -11.75
N MET A 36 7.45 -10.03 -10.88
CA MET A 36 6.25 -9.26 -11.26
C MET A 36 6.48 -7.74 -11.19
N ILE A 37 7.61 -7.29 -10.63
CA ILE A 37 7.88 -5.87 -10.41
C ILE A 37 7.97 -5.06 -11.71
N GLU A 38 8.27 -5.67 -12.85
CA GLU A 38 8.34 -4.94 -14.13
C GLU A 38 6.98 -4.88 -14.84
N GLU A 39 6.13 -5.89 -14.62
CA GLU A 39 4.83 -6.02 -15.29
C GLU A 39 3.66 -5.52 -14.43
N HIS A 40 3.90 -5.17 -13.16
CA HIS A 40 2.83 -4.71 -12.29
C HIS A 40 2.21 -3.42 -12.82
N ASP A 41 0.90 -3.34 -12.72
CA ASP A 41 0.16 -2.11 -12.96
C ASP A 41 0.52 -1.10 -11.86
N CYS A 42 1.58 -0.34 -12.12
CA CYS A 42 2.17 0.59 -11.18
C CYS A 42 1.32 1.84 -11.08
N VAL A 43 0.20 1.73 -10.39
CA VAL A 43 -0.64 2.86 -10.04
C VAL A 43 0.09 3.68 -8.98
N ASN A 44 0.28 4.98 -9.21
CA ASN A 44 0.71 5.88 -8.14
C ASN A 44 -0.26 5.68 -6.96
N ASN A 45 0.23 5.84 -5.74
CA ASN A 45 -0.56 5.71 -4.51
C ASN A 45 -1.58 6.86 -4.37
N GLU A 46 -2.28 7.17 -5.45
CA GLU A 46 -3.42 8.05 -5.58
C GLU A 46 -4.57 7.38 -4.85
N LEU A 47 -4.55 7.51 -3.52
CA LEU A 47 -5.69 7.49 -2.61
C LEU A 47 -6.98 7.05 -3.29
N GLU A 48 -7.13 5.75 -3.50
CA GLU A 48 -8.37 5.22 -4.02
C GLU A 48 -9.43 5.33 -2.94
N SER A 49 -10.66 5.60 -3.37
CA SER A 49 -11.83 6.02 -2.60
C SER A 49 -11.85 5.67 -1.11
N CYS A 50 -12.39 6.58 -0.30
CA CYS A 50 -12.57 6.35 1.12
C CYS A 50 -13.31 5.04 1.36
N LEU A 51 -12.73 4.15 2.16
CA LEU A 51 -13.26 2.81 2.40
C LEU A 51 -14.60 2.79 3.17
N ILE A 52 -15.02 3.95 3.69
CA ILE A 52 -16.23 4.11 4.49
C ILE A 52 -17.40 4.57 3.60
N CYS A 53 -17.20 5.65 2.83
CA CYS A 53 -18.26 6.23 2.00
C CYS A 53 -18.13 5.92 0.50
N MET A 54 -17.03 5.29 0.08
CA MET A 54 -16.69 4.98 -1.32
C MET A 54 -16.50 6.19 -2.23
N GLU A 55 -16.49 7.42 -1.70
CA GLU A 55 -16.18 8.63 -2.45
C GLU A 55 -14.67 8.80 -2.67
N SER A 56 -14.31 9.49 -3.76
CA SER A 56 -12.91 9.78 -4.07
C SER A 56 -12.25 10.61 -2.97
N LEU A 57 -11.07 10.19 -2.53
CA LEU A 57 -10.22 10.95 -1.61
C LEU A 57 -9.52 12.14 -2.29
N GLN A 58 -9.53 12.20 -3.62
CA GLN A 58 -8.83 13.22 -4.42
C GLN A 58 -9.76 14.30 -4.97
N ARG A 59 -11.03 13.96 -5.22
CA ARG A 59 -12.03 14.87 -5.83
C ARG A 59 -12.91 15.57 -4.81
N THR A 60 -12.58 15.45 -3.53
CA THR A 60 -13.32 16.07 -2.43
C THR A 60 -12.56 17.27 -1.85
N ILE A 61 -13.27 18.20 -1.21
CA ILE A 61 -12.68 19.24 -0.35
C ILE A 61 -12.50 18.76 1.10
N ALA A 62 -12.98 17.57 1.43
CA ALA A 62 -12.90 17.03 2.78
C ALA A 62 -11.44 16.71 3.14
N THR A 63 -11.01 17.17 4.31
CA THR A 63 -9.71 16.80 4.88
C THR A 63 -9.61 15.29 4.98
N THR A 64 -8.42 14.74 4.73
CA THR A 64 -8.17 13.31 4.86
C THR A 64 -7.39 12.99 6.13
N TYR A 65 -7.57 11.77 6.63
CA TYR A 65 -6.84 11.23 7.76
C TYR A 65 -6.15 9.93 7.35
N VAL A 66 -4.85 9.85 7.60
CA VAL A 66 -4.06 8.63 7.38
C VAL A 66 -4.18 7.75 8.62
N LEU A 67 -4.75 6.55 8.46
CA LEU A 67 -4.87 5.59 9.54
C LEU A 67 -3.48 5.12 10.01
N PRO A 68 -3.31 4.84 11.31
CA PRO A 68 -2.02 4.44 11.89
C PRO A 68 -1.53 3.08 11.39
N CYS A 69 -2.34 2.32 10.66
CA CYS A 69 -1.95 1.05 10.05
C CYS A 69 -0.98 1.26 8.88
N ASN A 70 0.32 1.24 9.17
CA ASN A 70 1.42 1.29 8.21
C ASN A 70 1.35 2.45 7.20
N GLN A 71 0.60 3.52 7.51
CA GLN A 71 0.43 4.75 6.72
C GLN A 71 -0.16 4.60 5.31
N LYS A 72 -0.84 3.49 5.01
CA LYS A 72 -1.35 3.22 3.63
C LYS A 72 -2.85 3.44 3.45
N HIS A 73 -3.62 3.47 4.53
CA HIS A 73 -5.05 3.67 4.44
C HIS A 73 -5.39 5.10 4.79
N VAL A 74 -6.21 5.71 3.95
CA VAL A 74 -6.63 7.10 4.09
C VAL A 74 -8.14 7.14 4.00
N VAL A 75 -8.75 7.90 4.89
CA VAL A 75 -10.20 8.12 4.95
C VAL A 75 -10.47 9.62 4.95
N HIS A 76 -11.69 10.06 4.65
CA HIS A 76 -12.07 11.43 4.99
C HIS A 76 -12.06 11.58 6.51
N LEU A 77 -11.63 12.72 7.03
CA LEU A 77 -11.57 12.99 8.47
C LEU A 77 -12.95 12.92 9.14
N ASN A 78 -14.02 13.13 8.37
CA ASN A 78 -15.41 13.09 8.83
C ASN A 78 -16.08 11.71 8.66
N CYS A 79 -15.36 10.72 8.10
CA CYS A 79 -15.82 9.35 7.98
C CYS A 79 -15.22 8.51 9.12
#